data_AF-A0A382P3D2-F1
#
_entry.id   AF-A0A382P3D2-F1
#
_cell.length_a   1.000
_cell.length_b   1.000
_cell.length_c   1.000
_cell.angle_alpha   90.00
_cell.angle_beta   90.00
_cell.angle_gamma   90.00
#
_symmetry.space_group_name_H-M   'P 1'
#
loop_
_entity.id
_entity.type
_entity.pdbx_description
1 polymer ?
#
loop_
_entity_poly.entity_id
_entity_poly.type
_entity_poly.pdbx_seq_one_letter_code
_entity_poly.pdbx_strand_id
1 'polypeptide(L)'
;MDQEKKKYLRSLLFRHLDGIAICGPISALNKSGITEYIQNHPIFTLKELLSQFKSNAGYLNVTLRLLTSQGWLNQNIIKDGDNIQYKLTDKGQKCFQISHYYDPFSDFIPNLINIEQYLFDPNSQSIKKEFNSLLEFLKSFTTQYNKTHSSEWEISRHLEGLLIGPILATLGMSEYFFVNIDIDQSI
;
A
#
# COMPACT_ATOMS: atom_id res chain seq x y z
N MET A 1 10.61 8.24 -26.03
CA MET A 1 9.60 8.55 -24.99
C MET A 1 9.90 9.91 -24.38
N ASP A 2 8.92 10.81 -24.40
CA ASP A 2 9.02 12.20 -23.89
C ASP A 2 9.39 12.27 -22.39
N GLN A 3 10.05 13.36 -21.98
CA GLN A 3 10.59 13.56 -20.63
C GLN A 3 9.48 13.66 -19.57
N GLU A 4 8.39 14.35 -19.87
CA GLU A 4 7.24 14.46 -18.96
C GLU A 4 6.54 13.11 -18.79
N LYS A 5 6.39 12.35 -19.89
CA LYS A 5 5.86 10.98 -19.83
C LYS A 5 6.72 10.06 -18.95
N LYS A 6 8.05 10.14 -19.04
CA LYS A 6 8.97 9.39 -18.17
C LYS A 6 8.79 9.74 -16.69
N LYS A 7 8.68 11.05 -16.38
CA LYS A 7 8.47 11.54 -15.01
C LYS A 7 7.15 11.05 -14.43
N TYR A 8 6.08 11.13 -15.21
CA TYR A 8 4.76 10.62 -14.82
C TYR A 8 4.79 9.12 -14.52
N LEU A 9 5.30 8.29 -15.44
CA LEU A 9 5.37 6.84 -15.26
C LEU A 9 6.22 6.44 -14.04
N ARG A 10 7.35 7.14 -13.81
CA ARG A 10 8.17 6.92 -12.62
C ARG A 10 7.41 7.25 -11.34
N SER A 11 6.64 8.34 -11.33
CA SER A 11 5.81 8.70 -10.18
C SER A 11 4.71 7.68 -9.91
N LEU A 12 4.15 7.06 -10.95
CA LEU A 12 3.18 5.98 -10.83
C LEU A 12 3.82 4.73 -10.22
N LEU A 13 4.98 4.32 -10.74
CA LEU A 13 5.74 3.18 -10.24
C LEU A 13 6.09 3.31 -8.76
N PHE A 14 6.51 4.49 -8.30
CA PHE A 14 6.82 4.70 -6.89
C PHE A 14 5.58 4.61 -5.99
N ARG A 15 4.41 5.11 -6.43
CA ARG A 15 3.16 4.93 -5.67
C ARG A 15 2.73 3.46 -5.62
N HIS A 16 2.97 2.69 -6.68
CA HIS A 16 2.76 1.24 -6.65
C HIS A 16 3.64 0.57 -5.59
N LEU A 17 4.92 0.93 -5.57
CA LEU A 17 5.88 0.43 -4.60
C LEU A 17 5.52 0.83 -3.16
N ASP A 18 5.08 2.06 -2.96
CA ASP A 18 4.59 2.54 -1.67
C ASP A 18 3.47 1.63 -1.16
N GLY A 19 2.49 1.29 -2.01
CA GLY A 19 1.38 0.41 -1.63
C GLY A 19 1.81 -0.94 -1.05
N ILE A 20 2.89 -1.54 -1.56
CA ILE A 20 3.47 -2.78 -1.03
C ILE A 20 3.95 -2.58 0.41
N ALA A 21 4.60 -1.44 0.69
CA ALA A 21 5.13 -1.13 2.02
C ALA A 21 4.06 -0.71 3.03
N ILE A 22 3.00 0.00 2.61
CA ILE A 22 2.03 0.60 3.54
C ILE A 22 0.78 -0.26 3.78
N CYS A 23 0.40 -1.14 2.84
CA CYS A 23 -0.87 -1.88 2.94
C CYS A 23 -0.99 -2.71 4.23
N GLY A 24 -0.01 -3.58 4.49
CA GLY A 24 0.02 -4.41 5.70
C GLY A 24 0.00 -3.57 6.98
N PRO A 25 0.91 -2.58 7.14
CA PRO A 25 0.91 -1.70 8.30
C PRO A 25 -0.40 -0.95 8.52
N ILE A 26 -1.04 -0.39 7.48
CA ILE A 26 -2.33 0.29 7.64
C ILE A 26 -3.41 -0.68 8.10
N SER A 27 -3.50 -1.86 7.49
CA SER A 27 -4.51 -2.84 7.89
C SER A 27 -4.30 -3.28 9.35
N ALA A 28 -3.06 -3.42 9.79
CA ALA A 28 -2.76 -3.71 11.20
C ALA A 28 -3.19 -2.56 12.13
N LEU A 29 -3.01 -1.30 11.72
CA LEU A 29 -3.50 -0.15 12.49
C LEU A 29 -5.04 -0.09 12.53
N ASN A 30 -5.73 -0.42 11.43
CA ASN A 30 -7.19 -0.48 11.39
C ASN A 30 -7.72 -1.53 12.37
N LYS A 31 -7.20 -2.76 12.25
CA LYS A 31 -7.61 -3.91 13.07
C LYS A 31 -7.31 -3.73 14.56
N SER A 32 -6.33 -2.88 14.90
CA SER A 32 -6.00 -2.55 16.30
C SER A 32 -6.74 -1.34 16.85
N GLY A 33 -7.54 -0.63 16.03
CA GLY A 33 -8.24 0.60 16.44
C GLY A 33 -7.34 1.85 16.54
N ILE A 34 -6.06 1.74 16.14
CA ILE A 34 -5.12 2.87 16.21
C ILE A 34 -5.52 3.97 15.22
N THR A 35 -6.05 3.63 14.04
CA THR A 35 -6.50 4.63 13.06
C THR A 35 -7.69 5.46 13.57
N GLU A 36 -8.59 4.85 14.33
CA GLU A 36 -9.67 5.57 15.02
C GLU A 36 -9.12 6.49 16.10
N TYR A 37 -8.19 5.99 16.93
CA TYR A 37 -7.55 6.82 17.95
C TYR A 37 -6.85 8.05 17.37
N ILE A 38 -6.10 7.88 16.27
CA ILE A 38 -5.40 8.99 15.59
C ILE A 38 -6.39 10.04 15.07
N GLN A 39 -7.54 9.62 14.53
CA GLN A 39 -8.57 10.55 14.05
C GLN A 39 -9.23 11.32 15.20
N ASN A 40 -9.44 10.66 16.34
CA ASN A 40 -10.01 11.29 17.54
C ASN A 40 -9.00 12.15 18.32
N HIS A 41 -7.70 11.89 18.15
CA HIS A 41 -6.59 12.62 18.78
C HIS A 41 -5.59 13.07 17.72
N PRO A 42 -5.87 14.16 16.97
CA PRO A 42 -5.03 14.60 15.86
C PRO A 42 -3.59 14.98 16.23
N ILE A 43 -3.29 15.16 17.52
CA ILE A 43 -1.93 15.36 18.03
C ILE A 43 -1.70 14.29 19.09
N PHE A 44 -0.64 13.51 18.92
CA PHE A 44 -0.31 12.39 19.81
C PHE A 44 1.20 12.11 19.81
N THR A 45 1.65 11.32 20.77
CA THR A 45 3.03 10.83 20.86
C THR A 45 3.09 9.32 20.71
N LEU A 46 4.26 8.79 20.34
CA LEU A 46 4.47 7.34 20.32
C LEU A 46 4.21 6.71 21.70
N LYS A 47 4.58 7.41 22.79
CA LYS A 47 4.39 6.93 24.17
C LYS A 47 2.91 6.79 24.53
N GLU A 48 2.07 7.74 24.09
CA GLU A 48 0.61 7.67 24.29
C GLU A 48 -0.01 6.50 23.54
N LEU A 49 0.42 6.22 22.31
CA LEU A 49 -0.04 5.04 21.59
C LEU A 49 0.37 3.74 22.29
N LEU A 50 1.61 3.66 22.78
CA LEU A 50 2.12 2.46 23.47
C LEU A 50 1.50 2.24 24.86
N SER A 51 0.95 3.27 25.50
CA SER A 51 0.21 3.11 26.75
C SER A 51 -1.24 2.64 26.54
N GLN A 52 -1.84 2.95 25.38
CA GLN A 52 -3.22 2.58 25.03
C GLN A 52 -3.30 1.23 24.29
N PHE A 53 -2.32 0.94 23.43
CA PHE A 53 -2.35 -0.20 22.53
C PHE A 53 -1.18 -1.15 22.80
N LYS A 54 -1.49 -2.45 22.88
CA LYS A 54 -0.46 -3.50 22.94
C LYS A 54 0.20 -3.62 21.58
N SER A 55 1.33 -2.94 21.41
CA SER A 55 2.09 -2.92 20.16
C SER A 55 3.61 -2.99 20.40
N ASN A 56 4.35 -3.43 19.40
CA ASN A 56 5.81 -3.36 19.43
C ASN A 56 6.26 -1.93 19.09
N ALA A 57 7.01 -1.31 19.98
CA ALA A 57 7.48 0.06 19.83
C ALA A 57 8.27 0.30 18.54
N GLY A 58 9.12 -0.66 18.15
CA GLY A 58 9.92 -0.56 16.92
C GLY A 58 9.06 -0.58 15.67
N TYR A 59 8.18 -1.58 15.53
CA TYR A 59 7.30 -1.68 14.37
C TYR A 59 6.33 -0.51 14.28
N LEU A 60 5.72 -0.10 15.40
CA LEU A 60 4.84 1.06 15.42
C LEU A 60 5.57 2.34 14.99
N ASN A 61 6.80 2.55 15.46
CA ASN A 61 7.60 3.70 15.05
C ASN A 61 7.91 3.68 13.54
N VAL A 62 8.24 2.52 12.97
CA VAL A 62 8.43 2.35 11.52
C VAL A 62 7.13 2.67 10.76
N THR A 63 5.99 2.14 11.22
CA THR A 63 4.69 2.43 10.60
C THR A 63 4.34 3.91 10.63
N LEU A 64 4.51 4.58 11.77
CA LEU A 64 4.25 6.03 11.87
C LEU A 64 5.19 6.82 10.96
N ARG A 65 6.44 6.39 10.81
CA ARG A 65 7.38 7.00 9.87
C ARG A 65 6.96 6.81 8.41
N LEU A 66 6.45 5.64 8.03
CA LEU A 66 5.88 5.42 6.69
C LEU A 66 4.70 6.37 6.44
N LEU A 67 3.79 6.50 7.41
CA LEU A 67 2.67 7.45 7.33
C LEU A 67 3.13 8.90 7.22
N THR A 68 4.21 9.28 7.91
CA THR A 68 4.84 10.59 7.74
C THR A 68 5.41 10.77 6.33
N SER A 69 6.12 9.79 5.79
CA SER A 69 6.65 9.83 4.42
C SER A 69 5.55 9.93 3.36
N GLN A 70 4.38 9.36 3.62
CA GLN A 70 3.19 9.48 2.76
C GLN A 70 2.45 10.82 2.93
N GLY A 71 2.85 11.64 3.90
CA GLY A 71 2.22 12.93 4.22
C GLY A 71 0.91 12.81 5.01
N TRP A 72 0.62 11.65 5.61
CA TRP A 72 -0.56 11.46 6.45
C TRP A 72 -0.35 12.08 7.84
N LEU A 73 0.89 12.06 8.32
CA LEU A 73 1.30 12.63 9.60
C LEU A 73 2.47 13.60 9.40
N ASN A 74 2.54 14.65 10.19
CA ASN A 74 3.75 15.46 10.39
C ASN A 74 4.46 14.99 11.66
N GLN A 75 5.77 14.79 11.60
CA GLN A 75 6.58 14.38 12.74
C GLN A 75 7.35 15.58 13.30
N ASN A 76 7.28 15.78 14.62
CA ASN A 76 8.02 16.81 15.35
C ASN A 76 8.81 16.16 16.50
N ILE A 77 10.10 16.50 16.62
CA ILE A 77 10.96 16.02 17.71
C ILE A 77 10.92 17.08 18.82
N ILE A 78 10.38 16.72 20.00
CA ILE A 78 10.09 17.70 21.07
C ILE A 78 11.25 17.82 22.07
N LYS A 79 12.08 16.79 22.23
CA LYS A 79 13.26 16.78 23.11
C LYS A 79 14.27 15.77 22.57
N ASP A 80 15.49 16.18 22.24
CA ASP A 80 16.70 15.38 21.96
C ASP A 80 16.52 13.91 21.51
N GLY A 81 15.53 13.62 20.65
CA GLY A 81 15.17 12.27 20.19
C GLY A 81 14.26 11.41 21.09
N ASP A 82 13.99 11.80 22.35
CA ASP A 82 13.30 10.95 23.35
C ASP A 82 11.77 11.00 23.32
N ASN A 83 11.20 12.04 22.71
CA ASN A 83 9.76 12.16 22.56
C ASN A 83 9.40 12.68 21.16
N ILE A 84 8.84 11.78 20.36
CA ILE A 84 8.37 12.06 19.01
C ILE A 84 6.87 12.33 19.07
N GLN A 85 6.48 13.53 18.65
CA GLN A 85 5.09 13.89 18.47
C GLN A 85 4.73 13.79 16.99
N TYR A 86 3.51 13.34 16.75
CA TYR A 86 2.89 13.28 15.45
C TYR A 86 1.66 14.17 15.42
N LYS A 87 1.43 14.81 14.28
CA LYS A 87 0.23 15.60 14.00
C LYS A 87 -0.43 15.08 12.72
N LEU A 88 -1.70 14.74 12.80
CA LEU A 88 -2.53 14.37 11.66
C LEU A 88 -2.64 15.55 10.67
N THR A 89 -2.45 15.28 9.39
CA THR A 89 -2.59 16.27 8.32
C THR A 89 -3.99 16.20 7.69
N ASP A 90 -4.41 17.23 6.95
CA ASP A 90 -5.68 17.20 6.20
C ASP A 90 -5.71 16.08 5.16
N LYS A 91 -4.55 15.79 4.54
CA LYS A 91 -4.38 14.63 3.65
C LYS A 91 -4.58 13.33 4.41
N GLY A 92 -3.92 13.19 5.56
CA GLY A 92 -4.03 12.02 6.43
C GLY A 92 -5.45 11.76 6.92
N GLN A 93 -6.18 12.82 7.29
CA GLN A 93 -7.58 12.71 7.70
C GLN A 93 -8.44 12.07 6.61
N LYS A 94 -8.32 12.56 5.36
CA LYS A 94 -9.04 11.98 4.21
C LYS A 94 -8.62 10.54 3.96
N CYS A 95 -7.32 10.26 4.03
CA CYS A 95 -6.79 8.94 3.81
C CYS A 95 -7.27 7.93 4.88
N PHE A 96 -7.30 8.30 6.16
CA PHE A 96 -7.78 7.43 7.23
C PHE A 96 -9.26 7.09 7.11
N GLN A 97 -10.11 8.03 6.65
CA GLN A 97 -11.54 7.78 6.42
C GLN A 97 -11.80 6.61 5.46
N ILE A 98 -10.91 6.41 4.50
CA ILE A 98 -11.01 5.32 3.50
C ILE A 98 -9.94 4.25 3.66
N SER A 99 -9.21 4.24 4.78
CA SER A 99 -8.11 3.31 5.02
C SER A 99 -8.56 1.86 5.20
N HIS A 100 -9.85 1.62 5.50
CA HIS A 100 -10.43 0.27 5.59
C HIS A 100 -10.36 -0.50 4.25
N TYR A 101 -10.26 0.19 3.11
CA TYR A 101 -10.08 -0.48 1.81
C TYR A 101 -8.74 -1.22 1.67
N TYR A 102 -7.76 -0.97 2.53
CA TYR A 102 -6.54 -1.76 2.57
C TYR A 102 -6.75 -3.15 3.17
N ASP A 103 -7.79 -3.36 3.98
CA ASP A 103 -7.97 -4.61 4.75
C ASP A 103 -8.14 -5.85 3.86
N PRO A 104 -9.08 -5.90 2.90
CA PRO A 104 -9.23 -7.09 2.04
C PRO A 104 -8.01 -7.34 1.14
N PHE A 105 -7.26 -6.29 0.79
CA PHE A 105 -6.02 -6.41 0.02
C PHE A 105 -4.87 -6.96 0.87
N SER A 106 -4.78 -6.50 2.12
CA SER A 106 -3.81 -6.97 3.10
C SER A 106 -4.05 -8.44 3.45
N ASP A 107 -5.31 -8.82 3.64
CA ASP A 107 -5.71 -10.22 3.91
C ASP A 107 -5.33 -11.16 2.76
N PHE A 108 -5.23 -10.63 1.53
CA PHE A 108 -4.82 -11.39 0.35
C PHE A 108 -3.30 -11.48 0.15
N ILE A 109 -2.48 -10.74 0.93
CA ILE A 109 -1.01 -10.77 0.82
C ILE A 109 -0.41 -12.18 0.89
N PRO A 110 -0.83 -13.10 1.78
CA PRO A 110 -0.30 -14.46 1.82
C PRO A 110 -0.49 -15.22 0.50
N ASN A 111 -1.60 -14.98 -0.20
CA ASN A 111 -1.87 -15.55 -1.51
C ASN A 111 -1.01 -14.89 -2.59
N LEU A 112 -0.81 -13.57 -2.52
CA LEU A 112 0.05 -12.83 -3.45
C LEU A 112 1.52 -13.26 -3.37
N ILE A 113 2.03 -13.56 -2.18
CA ILE A 113 3.41 -14.07 -2.00
C ILE A 113 3.60 -15.40 -2.74
N ASN A 114 2.55 -16.23 -2.78
CA ASN A 114 2.56 -17.54 -3.42
C ASN A 114 1.88 -17.53 -4.80
N ILE A 115 1.77 -16.36 -5.44
CA ILE A 115 0.93 -16.20 -6.64
C ILE A 115 1.37 -17.08 -7.81
N GLU A 116 2.67 -17.43 -7.88
CA GLU A 116 3.21 -18.36 -8.86
C GLU A 116 2.53 -19.73 -8.85
N GLN A 117 2.11 -20.21 -7.67
CA GLN A 117 1.43 -21.49 -7.50
C GLN A 117 0.01 -21.45 -8.06
N TYR A 118 -0.60 -20.26 -8.11
CA TYR A 118 -2.01 -20.09 -8.47
C TYR A 118 -2.22 -19.58 -9.89
N LEU A 119 -1.30 -18.76 -10.40
CA LEU A 119 -1.45 -18.04 -11.68
C LEU A 119 -1.63 -19.00 -12.86
N PHE A 120 -0.91 -20.11 -12.85
CA PHE A 120 -0.91 -21.11 -13.93
C PHE A 120 -1.59 -22.43 -13.57
N ASP A 121 -2.05 -22.60 -12.32
CA ASP A 121 -2.74 -23.81 -11.89
C ASP A 121 -4.24 -23.76 -12.24
N PRO A 122 -4.79 -24.69 -13.04
CA PRO A 122 -6.22 -24.75 -13.31
C PRO A 122 -7.07 -25.05 -12.05
N ASN A 123 -6.51 -25.63 -11.00
CA ASN A 123 -7.25 -26.03 -9.79
C ASN A 123 -7.40 -24.91 -8.73
N SER A 124 -6.77 -23.76 -8.93
CA SER A 124 -6.77 -22.62 -7.98
C SER A 124 -8.02 -21.74 -8.06
N GLN A 125 -9.19 -22.31 -8.37
CA GLN A 125 -10.41 -21.56 -8.71
C GLN A 125 -10.91 -20.63 -7.58
N SER A 126 -10.73 -21.02 -6.31
CA SER A 126 -11.10 -20.19 -5.15
C SER A 126 -10.25 -18.93 -5.07
N ILE A 127 -8.93 -19.06 -5.18
CA ILE A 127 -7.99 -17.94 -5.16
C ILE A 127 -8.20 -17.03 -6.36
N LYS A 128 -8.43 -17.60 -7.56
CA LYS A 128 -8.77 -16.82 -8.75
C LYS A 128 -10.05 -16.00 -8.57
N LYS A 129 -11.07 -16.56 -7.92
CA LYS A 129 -12.32 -15.86 -7.64
C LYS A 129 -12.09 -14.68 -6.69
N GLU A 130 -11.36 -14.89 -5.61
CA GLU A 130 -11.02 -13.83 -4.64
C GLU A 130 -10.19 -12.72 -5.29
N PHE A 131 -9.16 -13.09 -6.06
CA PHE A 131 -8.35 -12.15 -6.83
C PHE A 131 -9.20 -11.33 -7.83
N ASN A 132 -10.10 -11.99 -8.56
CA ASN A 132 -11.02 -11.30 -9.48
C ASN A 132 -11.94 -10.33 -8.74
N SER A 133 -12.42 -10.67 -7.55
CA SER A 133 -13.22 -9.74 -6.73
C SER A 133 -12.41 -8.51 -6.31
N LEU A 134 -11.13 -8.67 -5.95
CA LEU A 134 -10.24 -7.54 -5.65
C LEU A 134 -9.97 -6.67 -6.89
N LEU A 135 -9.80 -7.29 -8.07
CA LEU A 135 -9.66 -6.57 -9.34
C LEU A 135 -10.92 -5.79 -9.73
N GLU A 136 -12.10 -6.40 -9.60
CA GLU A 136 -13.38 -5.73 -9.86
C GLU A 136 -13.60 -4.56 -8.91
N PHE A 137 -13.31 -4.75 -7.62
CA PHE A 137 -13.32 -3.66 -6.63
C PHE A 137 -12.36 -2.54 -7.04
N LEU A 138 -11.10 -2.87 -7.35
CA LEU A 138 -10.10 -1.88 -7.76
C LEU A 138 -10.53 -1.11 -9.00
N LYS A 139 -11.13 -1.78 -9.99
CA LYS A 139 -11.64 -1.15 -11.20
C LYS A 139 -12.77 -0.16 -10.91
N SER A 140 -13.74 -0.56 -10.08
CA SER A 140 -14.82 0.33 -9.64
C SER A 140 -14.29 1.51 -8.84
N PHE A 141 -13.38 1.27 -7.90
CA PHE A 141 -12.78 2.29 -7.05
C PHE A 141 -11.97 3.32 -7.86
N THR A 142 -11.15 2.86 -8.81
CA THR A 142 -10.36 3.75 -9.70
C THR A 142 -11.24 4.54 -10.65
N THR A 143 -12.37 3.98 -11.09
CA THR A 143 -13.36 4.70 -11.91
C THR A 143 -14.04 5.80 -11.10
N GLN A 144 -14.43 5.50 -9.86
CA GLN A 144 -15.04 6.46 -8.94
C GLN A 144 -14.07 7.60 -8.57
N TYR A 145 -12.80 7.26 -8.33
CA TYR A 145 -11.77 8.20 -7.85
C TYR A 145 -10.69 8.45 -8.92
N ASN A 146 -11.12 8.94 -10.09
CA ASN A 146 -10.24 9.17 -11.24
C ASN A 146 -9.41 10.47 -11.18
N LYS A 147 -9.65 11.32 -10.18
CA LYS A 147 -8.96 12.61 -10.04
C LYS A 147 -7.51 12.37 -9.60
N THR A 148 -6.59 12.49 -10.54
CA THR A 148 -5.15 12.38 -10.29
C THR A 148 -4.72 13.28 -9.13
N HIS A 149 -3.82 12.77 -8.29
CA HIS A 149 -3.30 13.46 -7.10
C HIS A 149 -4.30 13.70 -5.97
N SER A 150 -5.51 13.11 -6.02
CA SER A 150 -6.36 13.02 -4.82
C SER A 150 -5.87 11.91 -3.87
N SER A 151 -6.25 11.98 -2.60
CA SER A 151 -5.94 10.95 -1.60
C SER A 151 -6.47 9.57 -2.01
N GLU A 152 -7.69 9.54 -2.53
CA GLU A 152 -8.36 8.32 -2.98
C GLU A 152 -7.69 7.75 -4.22
N TRP A 153 -7.28 8.62 -5.14
CA TRP A 153 -6.49 8.19 -6.31
C TRP A 153 -5.15 7.60 -5.89
N GLU A 154 -4.43 8.21 -4.95
CA GLU A 154 -3.18 7.66 -4.41
C GLU A 154 -3.38 6.29 -3.76
N ILE A 155 -4.41 6.15 -2.92
CA ILE A 155 -4.78 4.85 -2.32
C ILE A 155 -5.09 3.83 -3.42
N SER A 156 -5.78 4.23 -4.49
CA SER A 156 -6.03 3.32 -5.62
C SER A 156 -4.75 2.81 -6.27
N ARG A 157 -3.72 3.66 -6.40
CA ARG A 157 -2.40 3.26 -6.92
C ARG A 157 -1.70 2.33 -5.92
N HIS A 158 -1.84 2.57 -4.63
CA HIS A 158 -1.26 1.67 -3.62
C HIS A 158 -1.85 0.25 -3.73
N LEU A 159 -3.18 0.15 -3.80
CA LEU A 159 -3.88 -1.13 -3.94
C LEU A 159 -3.55 -1.83 -5.27
N GLU A 160 -3.46 -1.06 -6.37
CA GLU A 160 -3.02 -1.57 -7.67
C GLU A 160 -1.59 -2.13 -7.62
N GLY A 161 -0.67 -1.39 -7.01
CA GLY A 161 0.72 -1.81 -6.85
C GLY A 161 0.88 -3.08 -6.03
N LEU A 162 0.10 -3.24 -4.96
CA LEU A 162 0.10 -4.45 -4.16
C LEU A 162 -0.32 -5.69 -4.96
N LEU A 163 -1.37 -5.59 -5.78
CA LEU A 163 -1.84 -6.73 -6.59
C LEU A 163 -0.86 -7.05 -7.74
N ILE A 164 -0.40 -6.01 -8.46
CA ILE A 164 0.38 -6.20 -9.69
C ILE A 164 1.85 -6.51 -9.40
N GLY A 165 2.43 -5.96 -8.33
CA GLY A 165 3.85 -6.12 -8.01
C GLY A 165 4.32 -7.58 -7.96
N PRO A 166 3.69 -8.45 -7.14
CA PRO A 166 4.03 -9.87 -7.06
C PRO A 166 3.82 -10.62 -8.37
N ILE A 167 2.81 -10.25 -9.17
CA ILE A 167 2.56 -10.84 -10.49
C ILE A 167 3.68 -10.50 -11.46
N LEU A 168 4.07 -9.22 -11.53
CA LEU A 168 5.19 -8.79 -12.38
C LEU A 168 6.51 -9.44 -11.97
N ALA A 169 6.76 -9.56 -10.66
CA ALA A 169 7.92 -10.27 -10.14
C ALA A 169 7.91 -11.74 -10.56
N THR A 170 6.78 -12.43 -10.38
CA THR A 170 6.59 -13.83 -10.79
C THR A 170 6.83 -14.01 -12.28
N LEU A 171 6.23 -13.15 -13.11
CA LEU A 171 6.38 -13.19 -14.56
C LEU A 171 7.85 -12.95 -14.98
N GLY A 172 8.52 -11.96 -14.37
CA GLY A 172 9.92 -11.65 -14.66
C GLY A 172 10.91 -12.73 -14.18
N MET A 173 10.58 -13.49 -13.13
CA MET A 173 11.38 -14.62 -12.65
C MET A 173 11.07 -15.92 -13.40
N SER A 174 9.90 -16.03 -14.03
CA SER A 174 9.56 -17.18 -14.86
C SER A 174 10.39 -17.19 -16.15
N GLU A 175 10.87 -18.37 -16.57
CA GLU A 175 11.54 -18.52 -17.88
C GLU A 175 10.64 -18.09 -19.07
N TYR A 176 9.33 -17.97 -18.82
CA TYR A 176 8.33 -17.52 -19.78
C TYR A 176 8.63 -16.14 -20.38
N PHE A 177 9.27 -15.24 -19.63
CA PHE A 177 9.62 -13.90 -20.12
C PHE A 177 10.85 -13.90 -21.04
N PHE A 178 11.85 -14.74 -20.74
CA PHE A 178 13.07 -14.83 -21.54
C PHE A 178 12.81 -15.47 -22.91
N VAL A 179 11.99 -16.53 -22.94
CA VAL A 179 11.65 -17.25 -24.19
C VAL A 179 10.90 -16.36 -25.20
N ASN A 180 10.13 -15.37 -24.74
CA ASN A 180 9.30 -14.52 -25.60
C ASN A 180 9.92 -13.16 -25.96
N ILE A 181 11.01 -12.76 -25.31
CA ILE A 181 11.73 -11.49 -25.61
C ILE A 181 12.93 -11.72 -26.54
N ASP A 182 13.51 -12.92 -26.56
CA ASP A 182 14.65 -13.26 -27.43
C ASP A 182 14.29 -13.45 -28.92
N ILE A 183 13.05 -13.17 -29.33
CA ILE A 183 12.63 -13.24 -30.75
C ILE A 183 13.04 -11.98 -31.54
N ASP A 184 13.51 -10.91 -30.90
CA ASP A 184 13.81 -9.62 -31.56
C ASP A 184 15.30 -9.23 -31.62
N GLN A 185 16.23 -10.20 -31.43
CA GLN A 185 17.68 -9.96 -31.61
C GLN A 185 18.27 -10.52 -32.91
N SER A 186 17.45 -10.88 -33.90
CA SER A 186 17.91 -11.27 -35.24
C SER A 186 17.35 -10.35 -36.33
N ILE A 187 17.81 -9.10 -36.37
CA ILE A 187 17.81 -8.24 -37.57
C ILE A 187 19.14 -7.48 -37.63
#